data_AF-A0A376MWP7-F1
#
_entry.id   AF-A0A376MWP7-F1
#
_cell.length_a   1.000
_cell.length_b   1.000
_cell.length_c   1.000
_cell.angle_alpha   90.00
_cell.angle_beta   90.00
_cell.angle_gamma   90.00
#
_symmetry.space_group_name_H-M   'P 1'
#
loop_
_entity.id
_entity.type
_entity.pdbx_description
1 polymer ?
#
loop_
_entity_poly.entity_id
_entity_poly.type
_entity_poly.pdbx_seq_one_letter_code
_entity_poly.pdbx_strand_id
1 'polypeptide(L)' 'MATLCIDGGKKAKMRPGDVLGALTGDIGLDGADIGKIAVHPAHVYVAVRQAVAHKAWKQLQGGKIKGKTCRVRLLK' A
#
# COMPACT_ATOMS: atom_id res chain seq x y z
N MET A 1 -8.07 8.66 -9.63
CA MET A 1 -7.70 7.55 -8.71
C MET A 1 -6.53 6.79 -9.30
N ALA A 2 -5.68 6.19 -8.48
CA ALA A 2 -4.65 5.24 -8.92
C ALA A 2 -4.71 4.00 -8.02
N THR A 3 -4.26 2.84 -8.52
CA THR A 3 -4.23 1.61 -7.75
C THR A 3 -2.79 1.21 -7.48
N LEU A 4 -2.44 1.04 -6.21
CA LEU A 4 -1.15 0.50 -5.82
C LEU A 4 -1.28 -1.00 -5.63
N CYS A 5 -0.48 -1.78 -6.35
CA CYS A 5 -0.31 -3.21 -6.11
C CYS A 5 0.94 -3.42 -5.26
N ILE A 6 0.77 -4.05 -4.12
CA ILE A 6 1.83 -4.38 -3.17
C ILE A 6 2.01 -5.91 -3.18
N ASP A 7 3.23 -6.36 -3.44
CA ASP A 7 3.64 -7.75 -3.26
C ASP A 7 3.73 -8.06 -1.76
N GLY A 8 2.72 -8.71 -1.21
CA GLY A 8 2.59 -8.87 0.24
C GLY A 8 1.18 -9.16 0.71
N GLY A 9 0.57 -10.23 0.22
CA GLY A 9 -0.82 -10.59 0.55
C GLY A 9 -1.03 -11.28 1.90
N LYS A 10 -2.10 -12.08 1.95
CA LYS A 10 -2.47 -12.94 3.11
C LYS A 10 -1.32 -13.85 3.57
N LYS A 11 -0.45 -14.31 2.65
CA LYS A 11 0.75 -15.10 2.99
C LYS A 11 1.76 -14.32 3.86
N ALA A 12 1.79 -12.99 3.76
CA ALA A 12 2.62 -12.14 4.60
C ALA A 12 1.93 -11.75 5.92
N LYS A 13 0.79 -12.37 6.26
CA LYS A 13 -0.09 -11.98 7.39
C LYS A 13 -0.43 -10.48 7.36
N MET A 14 -0.60 -9.93 6.15
CA MET A 14 -0.92 -8.53 5.95
C MET A 14 -2.44 -8.36 6.05
N ARG A 15 -2.92 -7.65 7.06
CA ARG A 15 -4.33 -7.26 7.21
C ARG A 15 -4.56 -5.93 6.49
N PRO A 16 -5.77 -5.64 6.00
CA PRO A 16 -6.06 -4.34 5.42
C PRO A 16 -5.77 -3.18 6.40
N GLY A 17 -5.98 -3.39 7.70
CA GLY A 17 -5.59 -2.43 8.74
C GLY A 17 -4.08 -2.25 8.92
N ASP A 18 -3.26 -3.30 8.74
CA ASP A 18 -1.79 -3.17 8.73
C ASP A 18 -1.33 -2.35 7.51
N VAL A 19 -1.95 -2.57 6.36
CA VAL A 19 -1.63 -1.84 5.12
C VAL A 19 -2.02 -0.38 5.26
N LEU A 20 -3.21 -0.11 5.79
CA LEU A 20 -3.65 1.24 6.10
C LEU A 20 -2.69 1.90 7.11
N GLY A 21 -2.34 1.20 8.19
CA GLY A 21 -1.39 1.71 9.19
C GLY A 21 0.01 1.97 8.67
N ALA A 22 0.51 1.15 7.74
CA ALA A 22 1.80 1.40 7.09
C ALA A 22 1.74 2.60 6.12
N LEU A 23 0.61 2.79 5.45
CA LEU A 23 0.41 3.93 4.55
C LEU A 23 0.20 5.24 5.32
N THR A 24 -0.57 5.22 6.41
CA THR A 24 -0.82 6.40 7.23
C THR A 24 0.36 6.70 8.16
N GLY A 25 1.03 5.68 8.69
CA GLY A 25 2.17 5.81 9.61
C GLY A 25 3.48 6.22 8.94
N ASP A 26 4.00 5.43 7.99
CA ASP A 26 5.30 5.70 7.36
C ASP A 26 5.27 6.90 6.39
N ILE A 27 4.11 7.18 5.79
CA ILE A 27 3.97 8.14 4.68
C ILE A 27 3.21 9.40 5.13
N GLY A 28 2.52 9.35 6.28
CA GLY A 28 1.68 10.43 6.75
C GLY A 28 0.49 10.69 5.83
N LEU A 29 -0.03 9.65 5.19
CA LEU A 29 -1.21 9.78 4.34
C LEU A 29 -2.47 9.87 5.18
N ASP A 30 -3.41 10.67 4.73
CA ASP A 30 -4.73 10.71 5.32
C ASP A 30 -5.51 9.46 4.92
N GLY A 31 -6.23 8.86 5.88
CA GLY A 31 -7.14 7.75 5.60
C GLY A 31 -8.20 8.11 4.55
N ALA A 32 -8.48 9.41 4.36
CA ALA A 32 -9.38 9.93 3.34
C ALA A 32 -8.82 9.84 1.90
N ASP A 33 -7.50 9.73 1.75
CA ASP A 33 -6.86 9.53 0.44
C ASP A 33 -6.76 8.06 0.06
N ILE A 34 -6.97 7.16 1.02
CA ILE A 34 -7.00 5.71 0.86
C ILE A 34 -8.44 5.27 0.63
N GLY A 35 -8.67 4.64 -0.52
CA GLY A 35 -9.94 4.05 -0.88
C GLY A 35 -10.01 2.56 -0.54
N LYS A 36 -10.59 1.80 -1.45
CA LYS A 36 -10.80 0.36 -1.28
C LYS A 36 -9.46 -0.40 -1.20
N ILE A 37 -9.35 -1.24 -0.17
CA ILE A 37 -8.22 -2.17 0.02
C ILE A 37 -8.71 -3.58 -0.31
N ALA A 38 -8.11 -4.20 -1.32
CA ALA A 38 -8.37 -5.58 -1.72
C ALA A 38 -7.13 -6.44 -1.44
N VAL A 39 -7.26 -7.33 -0.45
CA VAL A 39 -6.17 -8.23 -0.05
C VAL A 39 -6.32 -9.56 -0.77
N HIS A 40 -5.36 -9.91 -1.62
CA HIS A 40 -5.23 -11.23 -2.24
C HIS A 40 -4.21 -12.09 -1.49
N PRO A 41 -4.12 -13.39 -1.79
CA PRO A 41 -3.17 -14.29 -1.11
C PRO A 41 -1.70 -13.89 -1.31
N ALA A 42 -1.35 -13.44 -2.53
CA ALA A 42 0.00 -13.05 -2.92
C ALA A 42 0.21 -11.53 -2.98
N HIS A 43 -0.82 -10.77 -3.37
CA HIS A 43 -0.74 -9.32 -3.58
C HIS A 43 -1.81 -8.57 -2.78
N VAL A 44 -1.65 -7.26 -2.63
CA VAL A 44 -2.66 -6.35 -2.08
C VAL A 44 -2.84 -5.19 -3.03
N TYR A 45 -4.09 -4.87 -3.36
CA TYR A 45 -4.43 -3.69 -4.12
C TYR A 45 -5.01 -2.63 -3.20
N VAL A 46 -4.50 -1.41 -3.31
CA VAL A 46 -4.99 -0.25 -2.55
C VAL A 46 -5.34 0.84 -3.54
N ALA A 47 -6.60 1.25 -3.57
CA ALA A 47 -6.99 2.45 -4.28
C ALA A 47 -6.51 3.68 -3.49
N VAL A 48 -5.81 4.59 -4.15
CA VAL A 48 -5.34 5.85 -3.56
C VAL A 48 -5.61 7.01 -4.51
N ARG A 49 -5.66 8.25 -4.00
CA ARG A 49 -5.71 9.43 -4.87
C ARG A 49 -4.41 9.56 -5.67
N GLN A 50 -4.51 9.99 -6.94
CA GLN A 50 -3.34 10.16 -7.81
C GLN A 50 -2.31 11.15 -7.24
N ALA A 51 -2.77 12.20 -6.57
CA ALA A 51 -1.90 13.20 -5.92
C ALA A 51 -0.97 12.57 -4.88
N VAL A 52 -1.47 11.60 -4.11
CA VAL A 52 -0.68 10.90 -3.09
C VAL A 52 -0.04 9.61 -3.60
N ALA A 53 -0.54 9.03 -4.68
CA ALA A 53 -0.09 7.73 -5.20
C ALA A 53 1.40 7.72 -5.54
N HIS A 54 1.91 8.81 -6.10
CA HIS A 54 3.32 8.91 -6.46
C HIS A 54 4.23 9.01 -5.23
N LYS A 55 3.78 9.77 -4.21
CA LYS A 55 4.46 9.88 -2.91
C LYS A 55 4.48 8.52 -2.21
N ALA A 56 3.32 7.88 -2.12
CA ALA A 56 3.15 6.55 -1.53
C ALA A 56 4.03 5.50 -2.23
N TRP A 57 4.00 5.47 -3.57
CA TRP A 57 4.81 4.55 -4.35
C TRP A 57 6.31 4.72 -4.10
N LYS A 58 6.81 5.96 -4.08
CA LYS A 58 8.23 6.26 -3.85
C LYS A 58 8.68 5.88 -2.43
N GLN A 59 7.84 6.16 -1.42
CA GLN A 59 8.11 5.76 -0.04
C GLN A 59 8.09 4.23 0.12
N LEU A 60 7.07 3.55 -0.41
CA LEU A 60 6.92 2.10 -0.27
C LEU A 60 7.94 1.31 -1.09
N GLN A 61 8.43 1.86 -2.20
CA GLN A 61 9.48 1.23 -3.01
C GLN A 61 10.79 1.11 -2.21
N GLY A 62 11.07 2.05 -1.31
CA GLY A 62 12.21 1.98 -0.37
C GLY A 62 11.85 1.48 1.04
N GLY A 63 10.55 1.41 1.35
CA GLY A 63 10.02 1.09 2.67
C GLY A 63 9.92 -0.42 2.92
N LYS A 64 10.09 -0.80 4.19
CA LYS A 64 9.82 -2.18 4.63
C LYS A 64 8.41 -2.22 5.20
N ILE A 65 7.49 -2.91 4.53
CA ILE A 65 6.19 -3.18 5.13
C ILE A 65 6.37 -4.40 6.05
N LYS A 66 6.20 -4.21 7.35
CA LYS A 66 6.28 -5.29 8.35
C LYS A 66 7.62 -6.04 8.30
N GLY A 67 8.73 -5.30 8.13
CA GLY A 67 10.09 -5.82 8.14
C GLY A 67 10.53 -6.54 6.86
N LYS A 68 9.67 -6.63 5.83
CA LYS A 68 10.01 -7.23 4.53
C LYS A 68 9.96 -6.19 3.41
N THR A 69 10.89 -6.31 2.47
CA THR A 69 10.90 -5.49 1.26
C THR A 69 9.75 -5.94 0.37
N CYS A 70 8.68 -5.15 0.34
CA CYS A 70 7.53 -5.40 -0.51
C CYS A 70 7.72 -4.61 -1.81
N ARG A 71 7.61 -5.29 -2.96
CA ARG A 71 7.61 -4.58 -4.24
C ARG A 71 6.27 -3.89 -4.40
N VAL A 72 6.31 -2.61 -4.77
CA VAL A 72 5.10 -1.84 -5.04
C VAL A 72 5.09 -1.41 -6.50
N ARG A 73 3.98 -1.70 -7.17
CA ARG A 73 3.71 -1.35 -8.55
C ARG A 73 2.53 -0.40 -8.60
N LEU A 74 2.73 0.75 -9.22
CA LEU A 74 1.63 1.66 -9.55
C LEU A 74 0.93 1.10 -10.80
N LEU A 75 -0.35 0.73 -10.64
CA LEU A 75 -1.25 0.42 -11.74
C LEU A 75 -2.03 1.69 -12.06
N LYS A 76 -1.82 2.20 -13.27
CA LYS A 76 -2.41 3.44 -13.78
C LYS A 76 -3.80 3.19 -14.34
#